data_AF-A0A523EDU0-F1
#
_entry.id   AF-A0A523EDU0-F1
#
_cell.length_a   1.000
_cell.length_b   1.000
_cell.length_c   1.000
_cell.angle_alpha   90.00
_cell.angle_beta   90.00
_cell.angle_gamma   90.00
#
_symmetry.space_group_name_H-M   'P 1'
#
loop_
_entity.id
_entity.type
_entity.pdbx_description
1 polymer ?
#
loop_
_entity_poly.entity_id
_entity_poly.type
_entity_poly.pdbx_seq_one_letter_code
_entity_poly.pdbx_strand_id
1 'polypeptide(L)'
;MLISLAMKLNHIVGTWFLLLVTGSVFAQVDVEYIGHASFVVESPAGVRVVIDPFNSNRWLGYRYPESVEADLVLVTHPHYDHDASYYWGESVPVFREPGEYRFRDVTLLGVEGKHADPYGKDFAQKNTIWLIEVGGLRIAHIGDNGPLTAANVEALGRVDVLMLPADGDDHILKPEAITAARRDLNDPLVIPMHYRLGGFLDLPRSLGPIDPWLENQEGVVRLDSNRALLTRERDASRKVLVFRPSPDLEVWSEGIVRGWQLLDEARSMMANHPNQMSEVGALVRQAAESAECIAFKFNWARVLAQSGDAKGAVAVLETALARAGRGDWQNRMQARSLLAELYAKDGRVDEAVAQHRIVLQNSYRTELLEKARTYLASR
;
A
#
# COMPACT_ATOMS: atom_id res chain seq x y z
N MET A 1 19.44 -89.65 1.76
CA MET A 1 19.10 -89.14 3.11
C MET A 1 19.51 -87.67 3.13
N LEU A 2 18.52 -86.77 3.35
CA LEU A 2 18.63 -85.30 3.58
C LEU A 2 18.91 -84.43 2.32
N ILE A 3 17.86 -83.99 1.58
CA ILE A 3 17.09 -82.70 1.67
C ILE A 3 17.87 -81.53 1.03
N SER A 4 17.60 -81.19 -0.23
CA SER A 4 16.68 -80.12 -0.72
C SER A 4 17.15 -78.69 -0.48
N LEU A 5 17.46 -77.95 -1.56
CA LEU A 5 16.75 -76.70 -1.87
C LEU A 5 16.96 -76.32 -3.34
N ALA A 6 15.86 -76.28 -4.09
CA ALA A 6 15.76 -75.73 -5.43
C ALA A 6 15.41 -74.24 -5.33
N MET A 7 16.09 -73.38 -6.09
CA MET A 7 15.56 -72.07 -6.48
C MET A 7 15.60 -71.95 -8.00
N LYS A 8 14.40 -71.88 -8.57
CA LYS A 8 14.13 -71.64 -9.98
C LYS A 8 14.45 -70.18 -10.31
N LEU A 9 15.28 -69.96 -11.32
CA LEU A 9 15.33 -68.69 -12.05
C LEU A 9 14.10 -68.63 -12.97
N ASN A 10 13.22 -67.67 -12.75
CA ASN A 10 12.20 -67.28 -13.73
C ASN A 10 12.45 -65.82 -14.15
N HIS A 11 12.53 -65.64 -15.46
CA HIS A 11 12.58 -64.37 -16.16
C HIS A 11 11.41 -63.46 -15.78
N ILE A 12 11.70 -62.19 -15.46
CA ILE A 12 10.77 -61.09 -15.66
C ILE A 12 11.55 -59.98 -16.38
N VAL A 13 11.35 -59.90 -17.69
CA VAL A 13 11.74 -58.72 -18.48
C VAL A 13 10.71 -57.64 -18.16
N GLY A 14 11.05 -56.76 -17.22
CA GLY A 14 10.25 -55.58 -16.91
C GLY A 14 10.52 -54.50 -17.94
N THR A 15 9.60 -54.32 -18.89
CA THR A 15 9.56 -53.16 -19.79
C THR A 15 9.26 -51.93 -18.94
N TRP A 16 10.28 -51.11 -18.68
CA TRP A 16 10.10 -49.79 -18.05
C TRP A 16 9.49 -48.85 -19.10
N PHE A 17 8.17 -48.63 -19.03
CA PHE A 17 7.55 -47.50 -19.70
C PHE A 17 7.94 -46.23 -18.94
N LEU A 18 8.93 -45.51 -19.46
CA LEU A 18 9.18 -44.14 -19.07
C LEU A 18 8.05 -43.29 -19.66
N LEU A 19 7.02 -43.02 -18.86
CA LEU A 19 5.98 -42.06 -19.24
C LEU A 19 6.63 -40.66 -19.17
N LEU A 20 7.19 -40.21 -20.29
CA LEU A 20 7.53 -38.80 -20.49
C LEU A 20 6.21 -38.01 -20.50
N VAL A 21 5.79 -37.56 -19.32
CA VAL A 21 4.79 -36.49 -19.23
C VAL A 21 5.50 -35.23 -19.70
N THR A 22 5.48 -34.98 -21.01
CA THR A 22 5.75 -33.66 -21.58
C THR A 22 4.54 -32.77 -21.31
N GLY A 23 4.20 -32.60 -20.03
CA GLY A 23 3.35 -31.51 -19.60
C GLY A 23 4.26 -30.30 -19.54
N SER A 24 4.03 -29.33 -20.42
CA SER A 24 4.51 -27.98 -20.18
C SER A 24 3.96 -27.59 -18.81
N VAL A 25 4.78 -27.60 -17.77
CA VAL A 25 4.43 -26.98 -16.49
C VAL A 25 4.38 -25.50 -16.80
N PHE A 26 3.19 -25.01 -17.16
CA PHE A 26 2.99 -23.59 -17.37
C PHE A 26 3.39 -22.88 -16.09
N ALA A 27 4.26 -21.88 -16.21
CA ALA A 27 4.70 -21.09 -15.08
C ALA A 27 3.46 -20.42 -14.44
N GLN A 28 3.13 -20.82 -13.23
CA GLN A 28 2.00 -20.26 -12.48
C GLN A 28 2.51 -19.08 -11.66
N VAL A 29 1.74 -18.00 -11.65
CA VAL A 29 1.99 -16.83 -10.80
C VAL A 29 0.93 -16.82 -9.72
N ASP A 30 1.33 -16.83 -8.44
CA ASP A 30 0.37 -16.67 -7.35
C ASP A 30 0.15 -15.18 -7.09
N VAL A 31 -1.11 -14.77 -7.08
CA VAL A 31 -1.51 -13.42 -6.70
C VAL A 31 -2.29 -13.51 -5.41
N GLU A 32 -1.81 -12.82 -4.40
CA GLU A 32 -2.44 -12.67 -3.10
C GLU A 32 -2.96 -11.24 -2.93
N TYR A 33 -4.25 -11.08 -2.67
CA TYR A 33 -4.82 -9.82 -2.25
C TYR A 33 -4.71 -9.67 -0.72
N ILE A 34 -4.07 -8.59 -0.28
CA ILE A 34 -3.96 -8.27 1.15
C ILE A 34 -5.19 -7.46 1.57
N GLY A 35 -5.41 -6.33 0.91
CA GLY A 35 -6.49 -5.38 1.21
C GLY A 35 -6.19 -4.03 0.58
N HIS A 36 -7.22 -3.21 0.39
CA HIS A 36 -7.13 -1.90 -0.25
C HIS A 36 -6.50 -1.97 -1.66
N ALA A 37 -5.29 -1.44 -1.86
CA ALA A 37 -4.50 -1.55 -3.08
C ALA A 37 -3.28 -2.48 -2.94
N SER A 38 -3.17 -3.23 -1.83
CA SER A 38 -1.99 -4.05 -1.58
C SER A 38 -2.14 -5.50 -2.03
N PHE A 39 -1.12 -5.98 -2.75
CA PHE A 39 -1.02 -7.34 -3.26
C PHE A 39 0.37 -7.92 -3.03
N VAL A 40 0.44 -9.26 -3.01
CA VAL A 40 1.68 -10.01 -3.22
C VAL A 40 1.59 -10.73 -4.56
N VAL A 41 2.60 -10.55 -5.40
CA VAL A 41 2.79 -11.32 -6.62
C VAL A 41 3.98 -12.24 -6.40
N GLU A 42 3.73 -13.55 -6.33
CA GLU A 42 4.76 -14.56 -6.13
C GLU A 42 5.15 -15.21 -7.46
N SER A 43 6.44 -15.16 -7.78
CA SER A 43 6.97 -15.73 -9.01
C SER A 43 7.04 -17.26 -8.95
N PRO A 44 7.13 -17.96 -10.11
CA PRO A 44 7.36 -19.39 -10.14
C PRO A 44 8.64 -19.84 -9.39
N ALA A 45 9.62 -18.94 -9.25
CA ALA A 45 10.83 -19.19 -8.47
C ALA A 45 10.70 -18.82 -6.97
N GLY A 46 9.50 -18.42 -6.51
CA GLY A 46 9.20 -18.07 -5.13
C GLY A 46 9.55 -16.63 -4.74
N VAL A 47 9.80 -15.73 -5.70
CA VAL A 47 10.07 -14.31 -5.39
C VAL A 47 8.77 -13.61 -5.03
N ARG A 48 8.70 -13.02 -3.82
CA ARG A 48 7.53 -12.29 -3.35
C ARG A 48 7.66 -10.79 -3.58
N VAL A 49 6.88 -10.27 -4.54
CA VAL A 49 6.76 -8.84 -4.81
C VAL A 49 5.56 -8.29 -4.07
N VAL A 50 5.78 -7.46 -3.06
CA VAL A 50 4.69 -6.72 -2.41
C VAL A 50 4.50 -5.39 -3.13
N ILE A 51 3.27 -5.02 -3.44
CA ILE A 51 2.94 -3.70 -3.99
C ILE A 51 1.96 -2.96 -3.07
N ASP A 52 2.15 -1.65 -2.97
CA ASP A 52 1.33 -0.69 -2.24
C ASP A 52 0.90 -1.11 -0.82
N PRO A 53 1.85 -1.47 0.07
CA PRO A 53 1.52 -1.74 1.47
C PRO A 53 0.95 -0.47 2.14
N PHE A 54 -0.04 -0.63 3.02
CA PHE A 54 -0.76 0.49 3.63
C PHE A 54 -0.51 0.65 5.14
N ASN A 55 -0.77 1.84 5.67
CA ASN A 55 -0.56 2.17 7.08
C ASN A 55 -1.65 1.57 7.99
N SER A 56 -1.22 0.79 8.99
CA SER A 56 -2.11 0.08 9.91
C SER A 56 -2.96 0.94 10.84
N ASN A 57 -2.66 2.23 11.01
CA ASN A 57 -3.30 3.08 12.02
C ASN A 57 -3.95 4.33 11.41
N ARG A 58 -4.13 4.36 10.09
CA ARG A 58 -4.66 5.54 9.40
C ARG A 58 -5.69 5.19 8.33
N TRP A 59 -6.81 5.90 8.39
CA TRP A 59 -7.91 5.92 7.43
C TRP A 59 -8.70 4.62 7.19
N LEU A 60 -8.04 3.48 6.97
CA LEU A 60 -8.67 2.26 6.45
C LEU A 60 -9.53 1.48 7.45
N GLY A 61 -9.28 1.60 8.76
CA GLY A 61 -10.05 0.87 9.78
C GLY A 61 -9.53 -0.55 10.08
N TYR A 62 -8.46 -0.98 9.42
CA TYR A 62 -7.79 -2.26 9.65
C TYR A 62 -6.26 -2.14 9.54
N ARG A 63 -5.56 -3.16 10.01
CA ARG A 63 -4.10 -3.22 10.10
C ARG A 63 -3.53 -4.06 8.96
N TYR A 64 -2.37 -3.64 8.47
CA TYR A 64 -1.56 -4.44 7.58
C TYR A 64 -1.05 -5.69 8.32
N PRO A 65 -1.16 -6.91 7.75
CA PRO A 65 -0.74 -8.12 8.46
C PRO A 65 0.77 -8.19 8.63
N GLU A 66 1.23 -8.55 9.83
CA GLU A 66 2.66 -8.73 10.14
C GLU A 66 3.26 -9.99 9.48
N SER A 67 2.41 -10.91 9.02
CA SER A 67 2.78 -12.18 8.36
C SER A 67 3.25 -12.02 6.91
N VAL A 68 3.08 -10.83 6.30
CA VAL A 68 3.44 -10.61 4.89
C VAL A 68 4.97 -10.45 4.75
N GLU A 69 5.60 -11.38 4.05
CA GLU A 69 7.01 -11.30 3.69
C GLU A 69 7.18 -10.74 2.28
N ALA A 70 8.32 -10.07 2.05
CA ALA A 70 8.66 -9.47 0.77
C ALA A 70 10.14 -9.73 0.44
N ASP A 71 10.42 -10.12 -0.80
CA ASP A 71 11.76 -10.03 -1.37
C ASP A 71 12.05 -8.63 -1.92
N LEU A 72 11.00 -7.94 -2.39
CA LEU A 72 11.03 -6.55 -2.82
C LEU A 72 9.66 -5.89 -2.69
N VAL A 73 9.67 -4.57 -2.56
CA VAL A 73 8.44 -3.76 -2.42
C VAL A 73 8.35 -2.75 -3.56
N LEU A 74 7.17 -2.64 -4.15
CA LEU A 74 6.80 -1.59 -5.09
C LEU A 74 5.87 -0.61 -4.41
N VAL A 75 6.07 0.67 -4.66
CA VAL A 75 5.18 1.74 -4.21
C VAL A 75 4.83 2.59 -5.42
N THR A 76 3.54 2.80 -5.65
CA THR A 76 3.05 3.63 -6.75
C THR A 76 3.24 5.11 -6.45
N HIS A 77 2.88 5.55 -5.23
CA HIS A 77 3.01 6.94 -4.82
C HIS A 77 3.08 7.09 -3.29
N PRO A 78 3.61 8.21 -2.76
CA PRO A 78 3.94 8.34 -1.35
C PRO A 78 2.75 8.87 -0.52
N HIS A 79 1.63 8.15 -0.57
CA HIS A 79 0.47 8.39 0.30
C HIS A 79 0.34 7.26 1.34
N TYR A 80 -0.33 7.52 2.47
CA TYR A 80 -0.25 6.64 3.64
C TYR A 80 -0.94 5.27 3.46
N ASP A 81 -1.85 5.16 2.50
CA ASP A 81 -2.55 3.95 2.09
C ASP A 81 -1.88 3.23 0.91
N HIS A 82 -0.74 3.73 0.42
CA HIS A 82 0.06 3.09 -0.65
C HIS A 82 1.56 2.97 -0.31
N ASP A 83 2.09 3.75 0.63
CA ASP A 83 3.48 3.66 1.08
C ASP A 83 3.57 3.43 2.59
N ALA A 84 3.52 2.15 2.96
CA ALA A 84 3.91 1.64 4.25
C ALA A 84 5.06 0.64 4.15
N SER A 85 6.00 0.89 3.24
CA SER A 85 7.20 0.05 3.03
C SER A 85 8.10 -0.14 4.27
N TYR A 86 7.85 0.62 5.33
CA TYR A 86 8.57 0.54 6.60
C TYR A 86 8.35 -0.75 7.40
N TYR A 87 7.41 -1.63 7.00
CA TYR A 87 7.26 -2.95 7.62
C TYR A 87 8.50 -3.83 7.39
N TRP A 88 9.24 -3.56 6.31
CA TRP A 88 10.46 -4.27 6.00
C TRP A 88 11.70 -3.42 6.32
N GLY A 89 12.79 -4.11 6.67
CA GLY A 89 14.08 -3.47 6.94
C GLY A 89 14.82 -3.05 5.66
N GLU A 90 15.98 -2.42 5.81
CA GLU A 90 16.80 -1.91 4.69
C GLU A 90 17.31 -3.01 3.74
N SER A 91 17.25 -4.27 4.15
CA SER A 91 17.61 -5.42 3.32
C SER A 91 16.61 -5.71 2.21
N VAL A 92 15.37 -5.21 2.33
CA VAL A 92 14.33 -5.39 1.29
C VAL A 92 14.33 -4.14 0.40
N PRO A 93 14.70 -4.27 -0.89
CA PRO A 93 14.68 -3.14 -1.80
C PRO A 93 13.25 -2.62 -2.02
N VAL A 94 13.12 -1.29 -2.03
CA VAL A 94 11.85 -0.61 -2.29
C VAL A 94 11.98 0.25 -3.54
N PHE A 95 11.14 0.00 -4.52
CA PHE A 95 11.11 0.74 -5.79
C PHE A 95 9.94 1.72 -5.81
N ARG A 96 10.22 2.95 -6.22
CA ARG A 96 9.25 4.07 -6.27
C ARG A 96 9.30 4.83 -7.58
N GLU A 97 10.50 4.99 -8.13
CA GLU A 97 10.73 5.83 -9.31
C GLU A 97 10.46 5.04 -10.60
N PRO A 98 9.93 5.68 -11.65
CA PRO A 98 9.85 5.11 -12.99
C PRO A 98 11.21 4.61 -13.48
N GLY A 99 11.19 3.57 -14.30
CA GLY A 99 12.39 2.93 -14.83
C GLY A 99 12.24 1.42 -15.01
N GLU A 100 13.26 0.81 -15.59
CA GLU A 100 13.34 -0.64 -15.76
C GLU A 100 14.21 -1.25 -14.67
N TYR A 101 13.69 -2.29 -14.04
CA TYR A 101 14.39 -3.03 -12.99
C TYR A 101 14.26 -4.53 -13.23
N ARG A 102 15.22 -5.29 -12.73
CA ARG A 102 15.19 -6.75 -12.77
C ARG A 102 15.60 -7.31 -11.42
N PHE A 103 14.80 -8.24 -10.91
CA PHE A 103 15.09 -8.94 -9.68
C PHE A 103 14.83 -10.44 -9.89
N ARG A 104 15.90 -11.23 -9.97
CA ARG A 104 15.84 -12.67 -10.28
C ARG A 104 15.01 -12.95 -11.55
N ASP A 105 13.89 -13.67 -11.42
CA ASP A 105 12.98 -14.04 -12.52
C ASP A 105 11.85 -13.03 -12.75
N VAL A 106 11.84 -11.90 -12.04
CA VAL A 106 10.88 -10.81 -12.20
C VAL A 106 11.53 -9.64 -12.93
N THR A 107 10.85 -9.13 -13.95
CA THR A 107 11.18 -7.85 -14.59
C THR A 107 10.11 -6.82 -14.27
N LEU A 108 10.53 -5.60 -13.98
CA LEU A 108 9.67 -4.50 -13.55
C LEU A 108 9.86 -3.33 -14.50
N LEU A 109 8.76 -2.76 -14.96
CA LEU A 109 8.76 -1.47 -15.64
C LEU A 109 7.87 -0.52 -14.84
N GLY A 110 8.49 0.51 -14.24
CA GLY A 110 7.78 1.65 -13.67
C GLY A 110 7.55 2.69 -14.75
N VAL A 111 6.30 2.97 -15.08
CA VAL A 111 5.89 3.99 -16.05
C VAL A 111 5.48 5.25 -15.29
N GLU A 112 6.00 6.40 -15.73
CA GLU A 112 5.61 7.69 -15.15
C GLU A 112 4.12 7.96 -15.38
N GLY A 113 3.40 8.17 -14.29
CA GLY A 113 1.98 8.46 -14.25
C GLY A 113 1.67 9.73 -13.47
N LYS A 114 0.38 10.03 -13.39
CA LYS A 114 -0.14 11.17 -12.63
C LYS A 114 -1.29 10.70 -11.76
N HIS A 115 -1.22 10.98 -10.47
CA HIS A 115 -2.30 10.69 -9.52
C HIS A 115 -3.61 11.37 -9.96
N ALA A 116 -4.74 10.74 -9.66
CA ALA A 116 -6.06 11.29 -9.96
C ALA A 116 -6.32 12.59 -9.17
N ASP A 117 -6.80 13.62 -9.86
CA ASP A 117 -7.27 14.85 -9.21
C ASP A 117 -8.57 14.58 -8.43
N PRO A 118 -8.83 15.30 -7.32
CA PRO A 118 -8.11 16.46 -6.81
C PRO A 118 -6.96 16.17 -5.83
N TYR A 119 -6.70 14.89 -5.54
CA TYR A 119 -5.73 14.43 -4.55
C TYR A 119 -4.30 14.41 -5.10
N GLY A 120 -3.30 14.17 -4.25
CA GLY A 120 -1.89 13.98 -4.66
C GLY A 120 -1.06 15.25 -4.88
N LYS A 121 -1.63 16.44 -4.73
CA LYS A 121 -0.91 17.72 -4.86
C LYS A 121 0.24 17.88 -3.86
N ASP A 122 0.11 17.29 -2.68
CA ASP A 122 1.11 17.41 -1.62
C ASP A 122 2.40 16.63 -1.91
N PHE A 123 2.40 15.76 -2.91
CA PHE A 123 3.58 15.06 -3.45
C PHE A 123 3.72 15.26 -4.97
N ALA A 124 3.30 16.43 -5.46
CA ALA A 124 3.44 16.86 -6.86
C ALA A 124 2.75 15.93 -7.88
N GLN A 125 1.62 15.33 -7.51
CA GLN A 125 0.81 14.45 -8.37
C GLN A 125 1.55 13.22 -8.88
N LYS A 126 2.68 12.86 -8.27
CA LYS A 126 3.49 11.71 -8.69
C LYS A 126 2.72 10.41 -8.52
N ASN A 127 2.76 9.56 -9.55
CA ASN A 127 2.36 8.17 -9.49
C ASN A 127 3.26 7.36 -10.43
N THR A 128 3.65 6.16 -10.02
CA THR A 128 4.37 5.19 -10.85
C THR A 128 3.42 4.02 -11.12
N ILE A 129 3.09 3.81 -12.39
CA ILE A 129 2.34 2.62 -12.82
C ILE A 129 3.33 1.47 -12.93
N TRP A 130 3.11 0.39 -12.22
CA TRP A 130 4.01 -0.77 -12.23
C TRP A 130 3.52 -1.84 -13.19
N LEU A 131 4.37 -2.23 -14.14
CA LEU A 131 4.20 -3.43 -14.93
C LEU A 131 5.18 -4.50 -14.43
N ILE A 132 4.63 -5.60 -13.93
CA ILE A 132 5.35 -6.75 -13.40
C ILE A 132 5.30 -7.86 -14.45
N GLU A 133 6.45 -8.19 -15.03
CA GLU A 133 6.60 -9.30 -15.97
C GLU A 133 7.17 -10.51 -15.23
N VAL A 134 6.36 -11.55 -15.08
CA VAL A 134 6.66 -12.72 -14.25
C VAL A 134 5.87 -13.93 -14.74
N GLY A 135 6.51 -15.12 -14.77
CA GLY A 135 5.84 -16.36 -15.16
C GLY A 135 5.18 -16.33 -16.55
N GLY A 136 5.66 -15.46 -17.45
CA GLY A 136 5.05 -15.25 -18.77
C GLY A 136 3.81 -14.34 -18.79
N LEU A 137 3.40 -13.80 -17.64
CA LEU A 137 2.33 -12.80 -17.50
C LEU A 137 2.90 -11.38 -17.45
N ARG A 138 2.09 -10.43 -17.93
CA ARG A 138 2.29 -8.99 -17.78
C ARG A 138 1.19 -8.42 -16.88
N ILE A 139 1.51 -8.12 -15.63
CA ILE A 139 0.56 -7.66 -14.61
C ILE A 139 0.78 -6.17 -14.36
N ALA A 140 -0.20 -5.34 -14.71
CA ALA A 140 -0.14 -3.90 -14.50
C ALA A 140 -0.91 -3.49 -13.23
N HIS A 141 -0.27 -2.74 -12.35
CA HIS A 141 -0.85 -2.13 -11.17
C HIS A 141 -0.75 -0.60 -11.30
N ILE A 142 -1.88 0.07 -11.45
CA ILE A 142 -1.88 1.50 -11.78
C ILE A 142 -1.82 2.42 -10.55
N GLY A 143 -1.95 1.89 -9.33
CA GLY A 143 -2.08 2.71 -8.13
C GLY A 143 -3.29 3.61 -8.24
N ASP A 144 -3.16 4.86 -7.78
CA ASP A 144 -4.21 5.88 -7.89
C ASP A 144 -4.01 6.80 -9.10
N ASN A 145 -3.47 6.24 -10.19
CA ASN A 145 -3.33 6.99 -11.42
C ASN A 145 -4.70 7.48 -11.91
N GLY A 146 -4.73 8.69 -12.45
CA GLY A 146 -5.88 9.16 -13.22
C GLY A 146 -6.08 8.34 -14.51
N PRO A 147 -6.96 8.80 -15.42
CA PRO A 147 -7.14 8.15 -16.71
C PRO A 147 -5.79 7.98 -17.44
N LEU A 148 -5.54 6.76 -17.95
CA LEU A 148 -4.30 6.45 -18.66
C LEU A 148 -4.14 7.35 -19.89
N THR A 149 -2.95 7.90 -20.07
CA THR A 149 -2.61 8.65 -21.28
C THR A 149 -2.20 7.71 -22.41
N ALA A 150 -2.18 8.19 -23.66
CA ALA A 150 -1.67 7.43 -24.79
C ALA A 150 -0.22 6.96 -24.57
N ALA A 151 0.61 7.78 -23.92
CA ALA A 151 1.99 7.43 -23.58
C ALA A 151 2.06 6.31 -22.52
N ASN A 152 1.15 6.32 -21.55
CA ASN A 152 1.04 5.22 -20.58
C ASN A 152 0.66 3.92 -21.29
N VAL A 153 -0.36 3.94 -22.15
CA VAL A 153 -0.80 2.77 -22.92
C VAL A 153 0.32 2.24 -23.81
N GLU A 154 1.01 3.12 -24.54
CA GLU A 154 2.14 2.75 -25.40
C GLU A 154 3.28 2.10 -24.62
N ALA A 155 3.66 2.68 -23.47
CA ALA A 155 4.73 2.14 -22.63
C ALA A 155 4.36 0.78 -22.00
N LEU A 156 3.11 0.60 -21.58
CA LEU A 156 2.63 -0.67 -21.01
C LEU A 156 2.53 -1.76 -22.08
N GLY A 157 2.10 -1.39 -23.28
CA GLY A 157 1.81 -2.31 -24.37
C GLY A 157 0.71 -3.31 -23.98
N ARG A 158 0.90 -4.58 -24.33
CA ARG A 158 -0.07 -5.64 -23.97
C ARG A 158 -0.02 -5.92 -22.47
N VAL A 159 -1.18 -5.96 -21.83
CA VAL A 159 -1.35 -6.34 -20.42
C VAL A 159 -2.17 -7.63 -20.36
N ASP A 160 -1.77 -8.59 -19.50
CA ASP A 160 -2.54 -9.81 -19.22
C ASP A 160 -3.53 -9.58 -18.07
N VAL A 161 -3.09 -8.88 -17.02
CA VAL A 161 -3.86 -8.61 -15.80
C VAL A 161 -3.72 -7.14 -15.43
N LEU A 162 -4.84 -6.46 -15.19
CA LEU A 162 -4.90 -5.05 -14.82
C LEU A 162 -5.52 -4.89 -13.43
N MET A 163 -4.72 -4.45 -12.47
CA MET A 163 -5.14 -4.03 -11.14
C MET A 163 -5.43 -2.53 -11.16
N LEU A 164 -6.69 -2.15 -10.93
CA LEU A 164 -7.14 -0.75 -10.98
C LEU A 164 -8.13 -0.39 -9.86
N PRO A 165 -8.15 0.87 -9.40
CA PRO A 165 -9.17 1.37 -8.49
C PRO A 165 -10.56 1.27 -9.10
N ALA A 166 -11.49 0.68 -8.37
CA ALA A 166 -12.91 0.68 -8.71
C ALA A 166 -13.74 0.59 -7.43
N ASP A 167 -14.69 1.49 -7.26
CA ASP A 167 -15.63 1.50 -6.14
C ASP A 167 -17.00 2.05 -6.59
N GLY A 168 -17.99 2.02 -5.70
CA GLY A 168 -19.34 2.50 -6.00
C GLY A 168 -19.49 4.03 -6.04
N ASP A 169 -18.46 4.77 -5.64
CA ASP A 169 -18.48 6.25 -5.54
C ASP A 169 -17.58 6.93 -6.60
N ASP A 170 -16.97 6.15 -7.50
CA ASP A 170 -16.02 6.59 -8.53
C ASP A 170 -14.87 7.46 -7.98
N HIS A 171 -14.28 7.03 -6.84
CA HIS A 171 -13.38 7.87 -6.05
C HIS A 171 -12.10 8.26 -6.79
N ILE A 172 -11.49 7.31 -7.50
CA ILE A 172 -10.25 7.51 -8.26
C ILE A 172 -10.52 7.53 -9.77
N LEU A 173 -11.20 6.51 -10.28
CA LEU A 173 -11.52 6.37 -11.70
C LEU A 173 -13.02 6.33 -11.93
N LYS A 174 -13.45 7.01 -12.98
CA LYS A 174 -14.82 6.94 -13.50
C LYS A 174 -15.00 5.72 -14.43
N PRO A 175 -16.25 5.24 -14.63
CA PRO A 175 -16.52 4.09 -15.49
C PRO A 175 -15.98 4.23 -16.91
N GLU A 176 -15.99 5.44 -17.48
CA GLU A 176 -15.47 5.70 -18.83
C GLU A 176 -13.95 5.52 -18.90
N ALA A 177 -13.23 5.93 -17.85
CA ALA A 177 -11.78 5.79 -17.78
C ALA A 177 -11.37 4.31 -17.64
N ILE A 178 -12.11 3.54 -16.84
CA ILE A 178 -11.93 2.08 -16.71
C ILE A 178 -12.20 1.38 -18.06
N THR A 179 -13.30 1.75 -18.73
CA THR A 179 -13.66 1.19 -20.04
C THR A 179 -12.59 1.51 -21.10
N ALA A 180 -12.10 2.75 -21.14
CA ALA A 180 -11.02 3.14 -22.04
C ALA A 180 -9.73 2.37 -21.76
N ALA A 181 -9.32 2.26 -20.49
CA ALA A 181 -8.13 1.50 -20.10
C ALA A 181 -8.22 0.03 -20.54
N ARG A 182 -9.37 -0.62 -20.32
CA ARG A 182 -9.60 -2.00 -20.78
C ARG A 182 -9.47 -2.11 -22.30
N ARG A 183 -10.14 -1.23 -23.05
CA ARG A 183 -10.07 -1.24 -24.53
C ARG A 183 -8.63 -1.06 -25.02
N ASP A 184 -7.94 -0.06 -24.48
CA ASP A 184 -6.64 0.39 -24.97
C ASP A 184 -5.51 -0.58 -24.58
N LEU A 185 -5.68 -1.34 -23.49
CA LEU A 185 -4.75 -2.39 -23.05
C LEU A 185 -5.13 -3.80 -23.52
N ASN A 186 -5.97 -3.91 -24.56
CA ASN A 186 -6.39 -5.18 -25.18
C ASN A 186 -7.19 -6.11 -24.25
N ASP A 187 -8.15 -5.53 -23.54
CA ASP A 187 -9.16 -6.15 -22.65
C ASP A 187 -8.57 -7.21 -21.70
N PRO A 188 -7.65 -6.79 -20.80
CA PRO A 188 -7.02 -7.69 -19.83
C PRO A 188 -8.03 -8.20 -18.80
N LEU A 189 -7.66 -9.25 -18.07
CA LEU A 189 -8.36 -9.61 -16.84
C LEU A 189 -8.26 -8.43 -15.84
N VAL A 190 -9.38 -7.93 -15.35
CA VAL A 190 -9.39 -6.86 -14.33
C VAL A 190 -9.47 -7.45 -12.92
N ILE A 191 -8.61 -6.96 -12.03
CA ILE A 191 -8.69 -7.17 -10.59
C ILE A 191 -8.98 -5.79 -9.96
N PRO A 192 -10.21 -5.51 -9.50
CA PRO A 192 -10.51 -4.24 -8.86
C PRO A 192 -9.82 -4.15 -7.49
N MET A 193 -9.48 -2.94 -7.09
CA MET A 193 -8.86 -2.61 -5.79
C MET A 193 -9.32 -1.23 -5.31
N HIS A 194 -8.82 -0.77 -4.16
CA HIS A 194 -9.10 0.59 -3.63
C HIS A 194 -10.59 0.88 -3.42
N TYR A 195 -11.26 -0.01 -2.69
CA TYR A 195 -12.66 0.14 -2.30
C TYR A 195 -12.84 -0.18 -0.82
N ARG A 196 -13.93 0.30 -0.22
CA ARG A 196 -14.26 -0.02 1.17
C ARG A 196 -14.59 -1.51 1.31
N LEU A 197 -13.88 -2.19 2.19
CA LEU A 197 -14.06 -3.62 2.45
C LEU A 197 -15.33 -3.88 3.28
N GLY A 198 -16.19 -4.77 2.79
CA GLY A 198 -17.30 -5.31 3.58
C GLY A 198 -16.81 -6.30 4.64
N GLY A 199 -17.54 -6.41 5.75
CA GLY A 199 -17.19 -7.30 6.87
C GLY A 199 -16.18 -6.71 7.87
N PHE A 200 -15.75 -5.46 7.65
CA PHE A 200 -14.88 -4.68 8.54
C PHE A 200 -15.65 -3.49 9.15
N LEU A 201 -14.92 -2.55 9.78
CA LEU A 201 -15.49 -1.25 10.13
C LEU A 201 -15.96 -0.52 8.87
N ASP A 202 -17.01 0.28 9.02
CA ASP A 202 -17.53 1.14 7.96
C ASP A 202 -16.62 2.36 7.71
N LEU A 203 -15.38 2.06 7.29
CA LEU A 203 -14.28 2.99 7.06
C LEU A 203 -13.44 2.54 5.84
N PRO A 204 -12.83 3.49 5.12
CA PRO A 204 -13.12 4.92 5.18
C PRO A 204 -14.46 5.21 4.51
N ARG A 205 -15.24 6.14 5.07
CA ARG A 205 -16.57 6.50 4.51
C ARG A 205 -16.50 7.30 3.20
N SER A 206 -15.30 7.70 2.81
CA SER A 206 -15.02 8.39 1.55
C SER A 206 -14.81 7.42 0.37
N LEU A 207 -14.79 6.11 0.63
CA LEU A 207 -14.74 5.09 -0.41
C LEU A 207 -16.07 4.33 -0.47
N GLY A 208 -16.52 4.08 -1.69
CA GLY A 208 -17.67 3.25 -1.96
C GLY A 208 -17.37 1.76 -1.71
N PRO A 209 -18.39 0.93 -1.47
CA PRO A 209 -18.23 -0.51 -1.59
C PRO A 209 -18.05 -0.90 -3.07
N ILE A 210 -17.52 -2.09 -3.34
CA ILE A 210 -17.29 -2.56 -4.73
C ILE A 210 -18.57 -3.07 -5.43
N ASP A 211 -19.57 -3.50 -4.67
CA ASP A 211 -20.76 -4.19 -5.21
C ASP A 211 -21.53 -3.39 -6.28
N PRO A 212 -21.80 -2.07 -6.11
CA PRO A 212 -22.48 -1.27 -7.13
C PRO A 212 -21.73 -1.22 -8.47
N TRP A 213 -20.39 -1.19 -8.45
CA TRP A 213 -19.60 -1.24 -9.67
C TRP A 213 -19.70 -2.61 -10.36
N LEU A 214 -19.67 -3.70 -9.58
CA LEU A 214 -19.72 -5.08 -10.08
C LEU A 214 -21.05 -5.45 -10.74
N GLU A 215 -22.17 -4.86 -10.30
CA GLU A 215 -23.49 -5.08 -10.92
C GLU A 215 -23.53 -4.69 -12.40
N ASN A 216 -22.62 -3.79 -12.83
CA ASN A 216 -22.51 -3.31 -14.20
C ASN A 216 -21.40 -4.00 -15.01
N GLN A 217 -20.79 -5.06 -14.47
CA GLN A 217 -19.71 -5.79 -15.14
C GLN A 217 -20.16 -7.18 -15.61
N GLU A 218 -19.73 -7.56 -16.80
CA GLU A 218 -19.87 -8.92 -17.31
C GLU A 218 -18.71 -9.81 -16.86
N GLY A 219 -18.95 -11.12 -16.72
CA GLY A 219 -17.89 -12.10 -16.48
C GLY A 219 -17.18 -11.96 -15.12
N VAL A 220 -17.91 -11.47 -14.10
CA VAL A 220 -17.41 -11.34 -12.72
C VAL A 220 -17.27 -12.70 -12.07
N VAL A 221 -16.08 -12.98 -11.54
CA VAL A 221 -15.80 -14.15 -10.70
C VAL A 221 -15.36 -13.68 -9.32
N ARG A 222 -16.16 -13.99 -8.29
CA ARG A 222 -15.78 -13.76 -6.89
C ARG A 222 -15.13 -15.02 -6.33
N LEU A 223 -13.91 -14.87 -5.83
CA LEU A 223 -13.17 -15.93 -5.16
C LEU A 223 -13.62 -16.05 -3.69
N ASP A 224 -13.52 -17.25 -3.14
CA ASP A 224 -13.69 -17.53 -1.71
C ASP A 224 -12.37 -17.45 -0.93
N SER A 225 -11.27 -17.13 -1.63
CA SER A 225 -9.91 -16.99 -1.13
C SER A 225 -9.34 -15.60 -1.42
N ASN A 226 -8.30 -15.23 -0.68
CA ASN A 226 -7.45 -14.08 -0.97
C ASN A 226 -6.30 -14.40 -1.93
N ARG A 227 -6.22 -15.64 -2.44
CA ARG A 227 -5.17 -16.08 -3.37
C ARG A 227 -5.73 -16.67 -4.67
N ALA A 228 -4.97 -16.51 -5.75
CA ALA A 228 -5.26 -17.13 -7.03
C ALA A 228 -3.97 -17.43 -7.82
N LEU A 229 -3.88 -18.66 -8.33
CA LEU A 229 -2.89 -19.03 -9.33
C LEU A 229 -3.38 -18.61 -10.72
N LEU A 230 -2.65 -17.66 -11.32
CA LEU A 230 -2.93 -17.10 -12.64
C LEU A 230 -2.05 -17.71 -13.71
N THR A 231 -2.64 -17.94 -14.89
CA THR A 231 -1.95 -18.37 -16.11
C THR A 231 -2.63 -17.74 -17.33
N ARG A 232 -1.89 -17.50 -18.41
CA ARG A 232 -2.45 -16.83 -19.59
C ARG A 232 -3.63 -17.61 -20.17
N GLU A 233 -3.54 -18.94 -20.22
CA GLU A 233 -4.54 -19.80 -20.85
C GLU A 233 -5.83 -19.91 -20.03
N ARG A 234 -5.71 -20.09 -18.71
CA ARG A 234 -6.87 -20.25 -17.81
C ARG A 234 -7.69 -18.96 -17.71
N ASP A 235 -7.01 -17.82 -17.74
CA ASP A 235 -7.59 -16.53 -17.40
C ASP A 235 -7.98 -15.71 -18.62
N ALA A 236 -7.65 -16.16 -19.84
CA ALA A 236 -7.96 -15.47 -21.10
C ALA A 236 -9.46 -15.19 -21.32
N SER A 237 -10.35 -15.99 -20.74
CA SER A 237 -11.81 -15.79 -20.88
C SER A 237 -12.44 -14.99 -19.75
N ARG A 238 -11.71 -14.75 -18.66
CA ARG A 238 -12.22 -14.01 -17.49
C ARG A 238 -12.13 -12.52 -17.74
N LYS A 239 -13.14 -11.78 -17.28
CA LYS A 239 -13.20 -10.32 -17.43
C LYS A 239 -12.88 -9.60 -16.13
N VAL A 240 -13.45 -10.07 -15.03
CA VAL A 240 -13.24 -9.47 -13.70
C VAL A 240 -13.05 -10.57 -12.66
N LEU A 241 -12.00 -10.45 -11.85
CA LEU A 241 -11.69 -11.38 -10.75
C LEU A 241 -11.62 -10.60 -9.43
N VAL A 242 -12.50 -10.94 -8.50
CA VAL A 242 -12.63 -10.26 -7.20
C VAL A 242 -12.21 -11.20 -6.09
N PHE A 243 -11.24 -10.78 -5.29
CA PHE A 243 -10.69 -11.56 -4.18
C PHE A 243 -11.45 -11.30 -2.88
N ARG A 244 -11.41 -12.25 -1.95
CA ARG A 244 -11.61 -11.90 -0.53
C ARG A 244 -10.35 -11.21 0.00
N PRO A 245 -10.45 -10.25 0.92
CA PRO A 245 -9.27 -9.68 1.56
C PRO A 245 -8.55 -10.74 2.42
N SER A 246 -7.31 -10.46 2.80
CA SER A 246 -6.54 -11.37 3.65
C SER A 246 -7.28 -11.67 4.95
N PRO A 247 -7.34 -12.96 5.37
CA PRO A 247 -7.93 -13.33 6.66
C PRO A 247 -7.11 -12.81 7.86
N ASP A 248 -5.86 -12.39 7.63
CA ASP A 248 -4.96 -11.86 8.66
C ASP A 248 -5.14 -10.34 8.86
N LEU A 249 -6.07 -9.69 8.15
CA LEU A 249 -6.41 -8.29 8.41
C LEU A 249 -7.06 -8.15 9.79
N GLU A 250 -6.43 -7.37 10.66
CA GLU A 250 -6.98 -7.07 11.98
C GLU A 250 -7.74 -5.75 11.96
N VAL A 251 -8.98 -5.77 12.44
CA VAL A 251 -9.75 -4.53 12.68
C VAL A 251 -9.03 -3.67 13.72
N TRP A 252 -9.10 -2.35 13.57
CA TRP A 252 -8.56 -1.44 14.58
C TRP A 252 -9.13 -1.70 15.98
N SER A 253 -8.25 -1.59 16.98
CA SER A 253 -8.65 -1.55 18.38
C SER A 253 -9.58 -0.37 18.69
N GLU A 254 -10.40 -0.51 19.74
CA GLU A 254 -11.29 0.56 20.23
C GLU A 254 -10.55 1.87 20.50
N GLY A 255 -9.31 1.81 21.01
CA GLY A 255 -8.49 2.98 21.29
C GLY A 255 -8.10 3.77 20.03
N ILE A 256 -7.79 3.09 18.93
CA ILE A 256 -7.49 3.73 17.64
C ILE A 256 -8.77 4.32 17.04
N VAL A 257 -9.88 3.58 17.06
CA VAL A 257 -11.18 4.06 16.59
C VAL A 257 -11.60 5.32 17.36
N ARG A 258 -11.54 5.27 18.70
CA ARG A 258 -11.91 6.39 19.56
C ARG A 258 -11.01 7.60 19.33
N GLY A 259 -9.70 7.39 19.15
CA GLY A 259 -8.76 8.47 18.89
C GLY A 259 -9.07 9.23 17.60
N TRP A 260 -9.36 8.51 16.51
CA TRP A 260 -9.77 9.15 15.26
C TRP A 260 -11.11 9.89 15.37
N GLN A 261 -12.12 9.28 16.02
CA GLN A 261 -13.41 9.93 16.28
C GLN A 261 -13.24 11.25 17.05
N LEU A 262 -12.41 11.26 18.10
CA LEU A 262 -12.09 12.46 18.88
C LEU A 262 -11.39 13.53 18.03
N LEU A 263 -10.49 13.14 17.13
CA LEU A 263 -9.86 14.09 16.20
C LEU A 263 -10.83 14.62 15.13
N ASP A 264 -11.78 13.81 14.66
CA ASP A 264 -12.84 14.26 13.76
C ASP A 264 -13.78 15.25 14.46
N GLU A 265 -14.17 14.96 15.71
CA GLU A 265 -14.97 15.85 16.55
C GLU A 265 -14.23 17.19 16.77
N ALA A 266 -12.94 17.14 17.10
CA ALA A 266 -12.11 18.33 17.26
C ALA A 266 -12.03 19.17 15.98
N ARG A 267 -11.86 18.53 14.81
CA ARG A 267 -11.85 19.21 13.50
C ARG A 267 -13.19 19.86 13.19
N SER A 268 -14.30 19.14 13.40
CA SER A 268 -15.65 19.65 13.19
C SER A 268 -15.95 20.84 14.09
N MET A 269 -15.58 20.76 15.37
CA MET A 269 -15.72 21.86 16.33
C MET A 269 -14.90 23.07 15.92
N MET A 270 -13.64 22.89 15.50
CA MET A 270 -12.80 23.99 15.03
C MET A 270 -13.39 24.70 13.79
N ALA A 271 -14.04 23.96 12.89
CA ALA A 271 -14.69 24.52 11.71
C ALA A 271 -15.98 25.31 12.04
N ASN A 272 -16.79 24.81 12.99
CA ASN A 272 -18.11 25.35 13.30
C ASN A 272 -18.12 26.36 14.47
N HIS A 273 -17.17 26.23 15.39
CA HIS A 273 -17.07 26.99 16.65
C HIS A 273 -15.62 27.40 16.94
N PRO A 274 -15.01 28.28 16.11
CA PRO A 274 -13.59 28.63 16.21
C PRO A 274 -13.18 29.29 17.55
N ASN A 275 -14.14 29.70 18.37
CA ASN A 275 -13.90 30.28 19.69
C ASN A 275 -13.76 29.24 20.81
N GLN A 276 -14.02 27.94 20.56
CA GLN A 276 -13.98 26.85 21.54
C GLN A 276 -12.65 26.09 21.54
N MET A 277 -11.53 26.83 21.55
CA MET A 277 -10.19 26.22 21.43
C MET A 277 -9.79 25.37 22.64
N SER A 278 -10.37 25.63 23.82
CA SER A 278 -10.13 24.82 25.02
C SER A 278 -10.73 23.42 24.89
N GLU A 279 -11.96 23.34 24.39
CA GLU A 279 -12.70 22.12 24.14
C GLU A 279 -12.05 21.30 23.00
N VAL A 280 -11.64 21.97 21.92
CA VAL A 280 -10.82 21.35 20.86
C VAL A 280 -9.55 20.74 21.45
N GLY A 281 -8.84 21.48 22.31
CA GLY A 281 -7.64 20.98 22.98
C GLY A 281 -7.90 19.76 23.87
N ALA A 282 -9.02 19.74 24.59
CA ALA A 282 -9.43 18.61 25.42
C ALA A 282 -9.71 17.34 24.60
N LEU A 283 -10.37 17.47 23.44
CA LEU A 283 -10.62 16.36 22.52
C LEU A 283 -9.32 15.80 21.94
N VAL A 284 -8.42 16.68 21.47
CA VAL A 284 -7.12 16.27 20.92
C VAL A 284 -6.26 15.58 21.97
N ARG A 285 -6.28 16.06 23.23
CA ARG A 285 -5.60 15.41 24.35
C ARG A 285 -6.14 14.01 24.60
N GLN A 286 -7.47 13.86 24.68
CA GLN A 286 -8.11 12.55 24.86
C GLN A 286 -7.75 11.59 23.73
N ALA A 287 -7.65 12.08 22.47
CA ALA A 287 -7.20 11.26 21.36
C ALA A 287 -5.75 10.81 21.53
N ALA A 288 -4.86 11.69 22.00
CA ALA A 288 -3.48 11.31 22.29
C ALA A 288 -3.36 10.30 23.43
N GLU A 289 -4.30 10.26 24.36
CA GLU A 289 -4.34 9.30 25.47
C GLU A 289 -5.00 7.97 25.09
N SER A 290 -5.78 7.91 24.00
CA SER A 290 -6.58 6.72 23.64
C SER A 290 -5.75 5.58 23.05
N ALA A 291 -4.62 5.87 22.41
CA ALA A 291 -3.73 4.87 21.84
C ALA A 291 -2.31 5.41 21.59
N GLU A 292 -1.33 4.51 21.53
CA GLU A 292 0.03 4.83 21.07
C GLU A 292 0.06 4.95 19.53
N CYS A 293 -0.50 6.05 19.03
CA CYS A 293 -0.49 6.40 17.61
C CYS A 293 0.19 7.76 17.42
N ILE A 294 1.23 7.80 16.57
CA ILE A 294 2.01 9.02 16.37
C ILE A 294 1.16 10.16 15.80
N ALA A 295 0.15 9.87 14.98
CA ALA A 295 -0.78 10.88 14.48
C ALA A 295 -1.47 11.62 15.63
N PHE A 296 -1.89 10.90 16.67
CA PHE A 296 -2.58 11.50 17.82
C PHE A 296 -1.62 12.33 18.67
N LYS A 297 -0.42 11.79 18.95
CA LYS A 297 0.62 12.51 19.69
C LYS A 297 1.06 13.79 18.96
N PHE A 298 1.19 13.74 17.64
CA PHE A 298 1.51 14.90 16.80
C PHE A 298 0.44 15.99 16.90
N ASN A 299 -0.85 15.63 16.79
CA ASN A 299 -1.93 16.61 16.92
C ASN A 299 -1.94 17.26 18.32
N TRP A 300 -1.68 16.48 19.37
CA TRP A 300 -1.57 17.04 20.73
C TRP A 300 -0.36 17.98 20.89
N ALA A 301 0.81 17.60 20.38
CA ALA A 301 1.98 18.47 20.40
C ALA A 301 1.74 19.79 19.65
N ARG A 302 0.97 19.79 18.56
CA ARG A 302 0.57 21.03 17.87
C ARG A 302 -0.26 21.94 18.76
N VAL A 303 -1.24 21.39 19.48
CA VAL A 303 -2.09 22.17 20.41
C VAL A 303 -1.23 22.79 21.50
N LEU A 304 -0.32 22.02 22.12
CA LEU A 304 0.61 22.52 23.13
C LEU A 304 1.51 23.65 22.59
N ALA A 305 2.09 23.48 21.41
CA ALA A 305 2.91 24.50 20.78
C ALA A 305 2.14 25.80 20.49
N GLN A 306 0.87 25.68 20.07
CA GLN A 306 0.01 26.82 19.78
C GLN A 306 -0.48 27.55 21.05
N SER A 307 -0.62 26.84 22.17
CA SER A 307 -0.99 27.44 23.46
C SER A 307 0.20 28.04 24.23
N GLY A 308 1.42 27.94 23.69
CA GLY A 308 2.64 28.46 24.30
C GLY A 308 3.42 27.46 25.16
N ASP A 309 2.94 26.22 25.31
CA ASP A 309 3.67 25.15 26.00
C ASP A 309 4.64 24.42 25.05
N ALA A 310 5.68 25.15 24.63
CA ALA A 310 6.71 24.61 23.75
C ALA A 310 7.47 23.43 24.39
N LYS A 311 7.71 23.45 25.71
CA LYS A 311 8.41 22.39 26.43
C LYS A 311 7.61 21.10 26.46
N GLY A 312 6.31 21.19 26.75
CA GLY A 312 5.40 20.04 26.68
C GLY A 312 5.31 19.47 25.27
N ALA A 313 5.21 20.33 24.24
CA ALA A 313 5.19 19.90 22.85
C ALA A 313 6.45 19.11 22.46
N VAL A 314 7.64 19.60 22.83
CA VAL A 314 8.92 18.90 22.60
C VAL A 314 8.92 17.53 23.27
N ALA A 315 8.54 17.44 24.55
CA ALA A 315 8.56 16.19 25.30
C ALA A 315 7.62 15.12 24.68
N VAL A 316 6.43 15.54 24.22
CA VAL A 316 5.48 14.65 23.52
C VAL A 316 6.08 14.14 22.21
N LEU A 317 6.69 15.03 21.40
CA LEU A 317 7.26 14.68 20.10
C LEU A 317 8.47 13.75 20.22
N GLU A 318 9.41 14.04 21.14
CA GLU A 318 10.58 13.20 21.38
C GLU A 318 10.14 11.78 21.80
N THR A 319 9.20 11.69 22.75
CA THR A 319 8.66 10.40 23.22
C THR A 319 7.97 9.64 22.10
N ALA A 320 7.12 10.31 21.33
CA ALA A 320 6.37 9.69 20.23
C ALA A 320 7.32 9.20 19.12
N LEU A 321 8.31 10.01 18.74
CA LEU A 321 9.29 9.66 17.71
C LEU A 321 10.20 8.51 18.13
N ALA A 322 10.58 8.43 19.41
CA ALA A 322 11.36 7.33 19.95
C ALA A 322 10.58 6.00 19.91
N ARG A 323 9.27 6.03 20.18
CA ARG A 323 8.40 4.85 20.18
C ARG A 323 7.91 4.42 18.79
N ALA A 324 7.82 5.34 17.84
CA ALA A 324 7.27 5.05 16.51
C ALA A 324 8.16 4.13 15.64
N GLY A 325 9.43 3.92 16.01
CA GLY A 325 10.33 3.05 15.25
C GLY A 325 10.45 3.50 13.78
N ARG A 326 10.21 2.58 12.83
CA ARG A 326 10.13 2.89 11.39
C ARG A 326 8.71 3.23 10.89
N GLY A 327 7.66 3.02 11.70
CA GLY A 327 6.24 3.12 11.30
C GLY A 327 5.73 4.51 10.93
N ASP A 328 4.64 4.62 10.15
CA ASP A 328 3.99 5.88 9.70
C ASP A 328 4.95 7.04 9.38
N TRP A 329 5.71 6.89 8.28
CA TRP A 329 6.73 7.87 7.90
C TRP A 329 6.14 9.28 7.71
N GLN A 330 4.92 9.42 7.20
CA GLN A 330 4.33 10.73 6.91
C GLN A 330 4.08 11.54 8.19
N ASN A 331 3.47 10.94 9.22
CA ASN A 331 3.26 11.63 10.49
C ASN A 331 4.57 11.79 11.27
N ARG A 332 5.53 10.88 11.12
CA ARG A 332 6.89 11.08 11.65
C ARG A 332 7.56 12.31 11.06
N MET A 333 7.48 12.51 9.74
CA MET A 333 8.09 13.67 9.10
C MET A 333 7.42 14.98 9.52
N GLN A 334 6.09 14.97 9.70
CA GLN A 334 5.39 16.12 10.27
C GLN A 334 5.82 16.41 11.72
N ALA A 335 5.88 15.38 12.56
CA ALA A 335 6.34 15.49 13.95
C ALA A 335 7.78 16.00 14.05
N ARG A 336 8.68 15.51 13.19
CA ARG A 336 10.07 15.97 13.11
C ARG A 336 10.17 17.41 12.63
N SER A 337 9.38 17.81 11.64
CA SER A 337 9.35 19.19 11.18
C SER A 337 8.94 20.14 12.32
N LEU A 338 7.86 19.81 13.05
CA LEU A 338 7.42 20.61 14.18
C LEU A 338 8.48 20.66 15.30
N LEU A 339 9.10 19.51 15.60
CA LEU A 339 10.17 19.43 16.59
C LEU A 339 11.37 20.31 16.21
N ALA A 340 11.74 20.33 14.93
CA ALA A 340 12.82 21.17 14.42
C ALA A 340 12.54 22.67 14.65
N GLU A 341 11.30 23.11 14.41
CA GLU A 341 10.89 24.49 14.65
C GLU A 341 10.92 24.86 16.13
N LEU A 342 10.48 23.95 17.00
CA LEU A 342 10.50 24.15 18.44
C LEU A 342 11.94 24.26 18.96
N TYR A 343 12.84 23.39 18.50
CA TYR A 343 14.27 23.49 18.81
C TYR A 343 14.88 24.80 18.32
N ALA A 344 14.57 25.21 17.09
CA ALA A 344 15.08 26.47 16.55
C ALA A 344 14.65 27.68 17.40
N LYS A 345 13.39 27.70 17.87
CA LYS A 345 12.86 28.75 18.75
C LYS A 345 13.50 28.77 20.13
N ASP A 346 13.94 27.61 20.63
CA ASP A 346 14.63 27.44 21.91
C ASP A 346 16.16 27.67 21.82
N GLY A 347 16.69 28.04 20.65
CA GLY A 347 18.12 28.24 20.43
C GLY A 347 18.92 26.93 20.26
N ARG A 348 18.24 25.79 20.18
CA ARG A 348 18.81 24.44 19.95
C ARG A 348 19.04 24.20 18.45
N VAL A 349 19.96 24.98 17.87
CA VAL A 349 20.16 25.06 16.41
C VAL A 349 20.63 23.73 15.82
N ASP A 350 21.58 23.05 16.47
CA ASP A 350 22.14 21.79 15.94
C ASP A 350 21.08 20.68 15.90
N GLU A 351 20.24 20.58 16.92
CA GLU A 351 19.14 19.61 16.94
C GLU A 351 18.07 19.94 15.89
N ALA A 352 17.77 21.23 15.69
CA ALA A 352 16.85 21.66 14.63
C ALA A 352 17.39 21.30 13.23
N VAL A 353 18.68 21.55 12.97
CA VAL A 353 19.35 21.15 11.72
C VAL A 353 19.29 19.64 11.54
N ALA A 354 19.55 18.86 12.60
CA ALA A 354 19.48 17.41 12.54
C ALA A 354 18.07 16.91 12.16
N GLN A 355 17.01 17.46 12.75
CA GLN A 355 15.64 17.09 12.40
C GLN A 355 15.28 17.50 10.96
N HIS A 356 15.65 18.71 10.51
CA HIS A 356 15.39 19.12 9.13
C HIS A 356 16.13 18.28 8.09
N ARG A 357 17.35 17.83 8.37
CA ARG A 357 18.06 16.87 7.49
C ARG A 357 17.33 15.55 7.37
N ILE A 358 16.80 15.02 8.47
CA ILE A 358 15.98 13.79 8.45
C ILE A 358 14.73 13.99 7.61
N VAL A 359 14.02 15.12 7.79
CA VAL A 359 12.82 15.45 6.99
C VAL A 359 13.15 15.53 5.50
N LEU A 360 14.24 16.21 5.14
CA LEU A 360 14.66 16.38 3.76
C LEU A 360 14.98 15.04 3.06
N GLN A 361 15.52 14.07 3.82
CA GLN A 361 15.91 12.76 3.30
C GLN A 361 14.73 11.77 3.18
N ASN A 362 13.68 11.94 3.99
CA ASN A 362 12.66 10.89 4.17
C ASN A 362 11.23 11.36 3.89
N SER A 363 11.02 12.62 3.49
CA SER A 363 9.69 13.13 3.16
C SER A 363 9.48 13.21 1.65
N TYR A 364 8.25 12.92 1.22
CA TYR A 364 7.77 13.23 -0.11
C TYR A 364 6.83 14.45 -0.14
N ARG A 365 6.51 15.04 1.02
CA ARG A 365 5.59 16.19 1.07
C ARG A 365 6.33 17.47 0.69
N THR A 366 5.87 18.12 -0.37
CA THR A 366 6.48 19.34 -0.90
C THR A 366 6.64 20.42 0.16
N GLU A 367 5.60 20.66 0.97
CA GLU A 367 5.63 21.65 2.06
C GLU A 367 6.74 21.37 3.09
N LEU A 368 6.90 20.12 3.51
CA LEU A 368 7.90 19.73 4.51
C LEU A 368 9.33 19.85 3.94
N LEU A 369 9.49 19.48 2.66
CA LEU A 369 10.76 19.61 1.94
C LEU A 369 11.16 21.07 1.78
N GLU A 370 10.24 21.93 1.34
CA GLU A 370 10.48 23.36 1.17
C GLU A 370 10.84 24.03 2.50
N LYS A 371 10.10 23.69 3.57
CA LYS A 371 10.37 24.19 4.92
C LYS A 371 11.76 23.79 5.40
N ALA A 372 12.15 22.52 5.22
CA ALA A 372 13.47 22.04 5.59
C ALA A 372 14.59 22.70 4.78
N ARG A 373 14.43 22.83 3.46
CA ARG A 373 15.41 23.51 2.59
C ARG A 373 15.61 24.97 2.97
N THR A 374 14.51 25.69 3.18
CA THR A 374 14.53 27.11 3.57
C THR A 374 15.28 27.29 4.88
N TYR A 375 14.98 26.48 5.90
CA TYR A 375 15.68 26.55 7.17
C TYR A 375 17.17 26.26 7.03
N LEU A 376 17.54 25.17 6.34
CA LEU A 376 18.93 24.75 6.19
C LEU A 376 19.77 25.74 5.38
N ALA A 377 19.17 26.43 4.41
CA ALA A 377 19.85 27.49 3.65
C ALA A 377 20.11 28.76 4.48
N SER A 378 19.42 28.94 5.60
CA SER A 378 19.56 30.10 6.50
C SER A 378 20.59 29.90 7.61
N ARG A 379 21.20 28.70 7.70
CA ARG A 379 22.20 28.31 8.70
C ARG A 379 23.54 28.16 8.02
#